data_AF-A0A1D7QBY5-F1
#
_entry.id   AF-A0A1D7QBY5-F1
#
_cell.length_a   1.000
_cell.length_b   1.000
_cell.length_c   1.000
_cell.angle_alpha   90.00
_cell.angle_beta   90.00
_cell.angle_gamma   90.00
#
_symmetry.space_group_name_H-M   'P 1'
#
loop_
_entity.id
_entity.type
_entity.pdbx_description
1 polymer ?
#
loop_
_entity_poly.entity_id
_entity_poly.type
_entity_poly.pdbx_seq_one_letter_code
_entity_poly.pdbx_strand_id
1 'polypeptide(L)'
;MGKLINGLFGGFHGRIGNLVGYTLKGKHIIRKIGISTKPLTPARKANCQKMKVVNEILSPSLPVIRAGFRLAVSGTDKNEYNEAVSYNKLNALQGEYPNISLDYTKVLVSMGDLPVAVNPAISQNADGNEIEFSWEVPADLSYQYDNDRAMLMIYFPTLKVSCYHLIGSKRAEGKDTIRIDAAHAGERMEAYISFIKDNGKQVSNSVYAGSLNTSAKISDEIKSGKEVKVSDQERNKNEKAPDMGAKRADKASDRLFCRNSAIDLRLLNFVLRFTAPAPG
;
A
#
# COMPACT_ATOMS: atom_id res chain seq x y z
N MET A 1 -16.66 7.39 -15.99
CA MET A 1 -17.20 6.46 -17.00
C MET A 1 -18.29 7.18 -17.78
N GLY A 2 -18.61 6.77 -19.01
CA GLY A 2 -19.83 7.20 -19.71
C GLY A 2 -21.00 6.29 -19.32
N LYS A 3 -22.15 6.86 -18.99
CA LYS A 3 -23.41 6.15 -18.73
C LYS A 3 -24.44 6.59 -19.77
N LEU A 4 -25.18 5.62 -20.31
CA LEU A 4 -26.41 5.83 -21.07
C LEU A 4 -27.57 6.00 -20.07
N ILE A 5 -28.35 7.05 -20.22
CA ILE A 5 -29.55 7.33 -19.43
C ILE A 5 -30.75 7.05 -20.33
N ASN A 6 -31.66 6.16 -19.92
CA ASN A 6 -32.89 5.81 -20.65
C ASN A 6 -32.66 5.13 -22.02
N GLY A 7 -31.68 4.22 -22.11
CA GLY A 7 -31.46 3.39 -23.30
C GLY A 7 -30.87 4.14 -24.51
N LEU A 8 -30.90 3.50 -25.68
CA LEU A 8 -30.16 3.93 -26.88
C LEU A 8 -30.52 5.35 -27.37
N PHE A 9 -31.78 5.75 -27.25
CA PHE A 9 -32.29 7.06 -27.70
C PHE A 9 -32.24 8.14 -26.61
N GLY A 10 -31.75 7.80 -25.42
CA GLY A 10 -31.69 8.72 -24.29
C GLY A 10 -30.39 9.50 -24.18
N GLY A 11 -30.20 10.16 -23.04
CA GLY A 11 -29.08 11.07 -22.81
C GLY A 11 -27.76 10.35 -22.48
N PHE A 12 -26.65 10.91 -22.94
CA PHE A 12 -25.30 10.47 -22.56
C PHE A 12 -24.75 11.33 -21.43
N HIS A 13 -24.26 10.70 -20.36
CA HIS A 13 -23.59 11.40 -19.25
C HIS A 13 -22.19 10.84 -19.01
N GLY A 14 -21.17 11.69 -19.01
CA GLY A 14 -19.78 11.31 -18.77
C GLY A 14 -18.98 11.07 -20.06
N ARG A 15 -17.88 10.33 -19.96
CA ARG A 15 -16.85 10.21 -21.01
C ARG A 15 -17.03 8.98 -21.90
N ILE A 16 -17.00 9.18 -23.21
CA ILE A 16 -17.00 8.14 -24.26
C ILE A 16 -15.84 8.45 -25.22
N GLY A 17 -14.76 7.66 -25.14
CA GLY A 17 -13.54 7.90 -25.93
C GLY A 17 -12.94 9.31 -25.69
N ASN A 18 -12.96 10.14 -26.74
CA ASN A 18 -12.49 11.54 -26.72
C ASN A 18 -13.64 12.57 -26.60
N LEU A 19 -14.86 12.10 -26.35
CA LEU A 19 -16.06 12.92 -26.15
C LEU A 19 -16.51 12.87 -24.68
N VAL A 20 -17.17 13.94 -24.23
CA VAL A 20 -17.91 13.99 -22.97
C VAL A 20 -19.33 14.48 -23.24
N GLY A 21 -20.31 13.66 -22.85
CA GLY A 21 -21.73 13.99 -22.85
C GLY A 21 -22.16 14.53 -21.48
N TYR A 22 -23.03 15.54 -21.46
CA TYR A 22 -23.68 16.05 -20.26
C TYR A 22 -24.99 16.75 -20.62
N THR A 23 -25.90 16.89 -19.66
CA THR A 23 -27.14 17.65 -19.84
C THR A 23 -26.93 19.08 -19.38
N LEU A 24 -27.28 20.06 -20.22
CA LEU A 24 -27.24 21.49 -19.91
C LEU A 24 -28.59 22.12 -20.24
N LYS A 25 -29.28 22.68 -19.24
CA LYS A 25 -30.62 23.29 -19.39
C LYS A 25 -31.60 22.37 -20.14
N GLY A 26 -31.64 21.09 -19.76
CA GLY A 26 -32.49 20.07 -20.39
C GLY A 26 -32.01 19.52 -21.75
N LYS A 27 -30.97 20.09 -22.37
CA LYS A 27 -30.43 19.61 -23.65
C LYS A 27 -29.23 18.68 -23.42
N HIS A 28 -29.20 17.54 -24.10
CA HIS A 28 -28.02 16.66 -24.11
C HIS A 28 -26.96 17.24 -25.05
N ILE A 29 -25.80 17.59 -24.51
CA ILE A 29 -24.68 18.18 -25.24
C ILE A 29 -23.50 17.22 -25.19
N ILE A 30 -22.89 16.97 -26.35
CA ILE A 30 -21.65 16.21 -26.47
C ILE A 30 -20.55 17.17 -26.95
N ARG A 31 -19.40 17.17 -26.28
CA ARG A 31 -18.23 17.97 -26.65
C ARG A 31 -16.96 17.13 -26.75
N LYS A 32 -16.02 17.57 -27.58
CA LYS A 32 -14.64 17.04 -27.57
C LYS A 32 -13.93 17.45 -26.26
N ILE A 33 -13.12 16.55 -25.74
CA ILE A 33 -12.25 16.81 -24.59
C ILE A 33 -11.11 17.73 -25.02
N GLY A 34 -10.88 18.81 -24.27
CA GLY A 34 -9.74 19.70 -24.48
C GLY A 34 -8.45 19.07 -23.96
N ILE A 35 -7.35 19.24 -24.70
CA ILE A 35 -6.01 18.80 -24.28
C ILE A 35 -5.35 19.98 -23.55
N SER A 36 -4.82 19.72 -22.34
CA SER A 36 -4.03 20.71 -21.59
C SER A 36 -2.55 20.38 -21.68
N THR A 37 -1.75 21.32 -22.18
CA THR A 37 -0.28 21.26 -22.22
C THR A 37 0.40 21.90 -21.00
N LYS A 38 -0.37 22.56 -20.12
CA LYS A 38 0.15 23.27 -18.94
C LYS A 38 0.80 22.29 -17.94
N PRO A 39 1.94 22.64 -17.32
CA PRO A 39 2.59 21.80 -16.31
C PRO A 39 1.70 21.61 -15.06
N LEU A 40 1.94 20.54 -14.30
CA LEU A 40 1.21 20.29 -13.05
C LEU A 40 1.60 21.32 -11.99
N THR A 41 0.59 21.94 -11.37
CA THR A 41 0.76 22.83 -10.21
C THR A 41 1.31 22.05 -9.00
N PRO A 42 2.00 22.72 -8.04
CA PRO A 42 2.56 22.05 -6.86
C PRO A 42 1.53 21.21 -6.09
N ALA A 43 0.33 21.75 -5.85
CA ALA A 43 -0.76 21.01 -5.20
C ALA A 43 -1.20 19.75 -5.98
N ARG A 44 -1.16 19.77 -7.31
CA ARG A 44 -1.42 18.57 -8.13
C ARG A 44 -0.29 17.56 -8.01
N LYS A 45 0.98 18.00 -8.03
CA LYS A 45 2.15 17.12 -7.80
C LYS A 45 2.08 16.44 -6.44
N ALA A 46 1.76 17.20 -5.38
CA ALA A 46 1.54 16.69 -4.03
C ALA A 46 0.44 15.61 -4.00
N ASN A 47 -0.73 15.87 -4.59
CA ASN A 47 -1.82 14.89 -4.65
C ASN A 47 -1.44 13.63 -5.46
N CYS A 48 -0.68 13.76 -6.55
CA CYS A 48 -0.15 12.63 -7.31
C CYS A 48 0.84 11.80 -6.47
N GLN A 49 1.70 12.43 -5.67
CA GLN A 49 2.61 11.72 -4.78
C GLN A 49 1.87 11.03 -3.63
N LYS A 50 0.91 11.69 -2.98
CA LYS A 50 0.02 11.07 -1.98
C LYS A 50 -0.64 9.80 -2.53
N MET A 51 -1.17 9.88 -3.76
CA MET A 51 -1.77 8.75 -4.45
C MET A 51 -0.75 7.64 -4.78
N LYS A 52 0.47 8.00 -5.20
CA LYS A 52 1.54 7.02 -5.47
C LYS A 52 1.89 6.22 -4.21
N VAL A 53 2.18 6.90 -3.10
CA VAL A 53 2.60 6.27 -1.84
C VAL A 53 1.53 5.31 -1.31
N VAL A 54 0.25 5.69 -1.35
CA VAL A 54 -0.86 4.82 -0.93
C VAL A 54 -1.03 3.62 -1.88
N ASN A 55 -0.92 3.82 -3.20
CA ASN A 55 -1.03 2.71 -4.14
C ASN A 55 0.14 1.72 -4.04
N GLU A 56 1.34 2.14 -3.63
CA GLU A 56 2.52 1.25 -3.51
C GLU A 56 2.30 0.12 -2.48
N ILE A 57 1.50 0.34 -1.42
CA ILE A 57 1.09 -0.72 -0.47
C ILE A 57 -0.23 -1.41 -0.85
N LEU A 58 -1.22 -0.68 -1.36
CA LEU A 58 -2.55 -1.25 -1.62
C LEU A 58 -2.62 -2.09 -2.90
N SER A 59 -1.82 -1.76 -3.92
CA SER A 59 -1.84 -2.47 -5.22
C SER A 59 -1.42 -3.94 -5.13
N PRO A 60 -0.28 -4.31 -4.48
CA PRO A 60 0.08 -5.72 -4.32
C PRO A 60 -0.90 -6.45 -3.38
N SER A 61 -1.46 -5.74 -2.40
CA SER A 61 -2.36 -6.28 -1.37
C SER A 61 -3.83 -6.38 -1.80
N LEU A 62 -4.13 -6.16 -3.09
CA LEU A 62 -5.50 -6.08 -3.64
C LEU A 62 -6.45 -7.22 -3.21
N PRO A 63 -6.02 -8.49 -3.10
CA PRO A 63 -6.91 -9.57 -2.61
C PRO A 63 -7.33 -9.39 -1.16
N VAL A 64 -6.41 -8.95 -0.29
CA VAL A 64 -6.70 -8.65 1.13
C VAL A 64 -7.62 -7.45 1.25
N ILE A 65 -7.37 -6.39 0.47
CA ILE A 65 -8.23 -5.20 0.42
C ILE A 65 -9.66 -5.55 -0.04
N ARG A 66 -9.80 -6.41 -1.04
CA ARG A 66 -11.11 -6.87 -1.51
C ARG A 66 -11.87 -7.67 -0.46
N ALA A 67 -11.20 -8.54 0.30
CA ALA A 67 -11.83 -9.25 1.41
C ALA A 67 -12.18 -8.28 2.56
N GLY A 68 -11.24 -7.42 2.93
CA GLY A 68 -11.29 -6.54 4.10
C GLY A 68 -12.23 -5.33 3.97
N PHE A 69 -12.43 -4.77 2.79
CA PHE A 69 -13.31 -3.61 2.57
C PHE A 69 -14.67 -3.97 1.93
N ARG A 70 -14.94 -5.25 1.66
CA ARG A 70 -16.20 -5.73 1.05
C ARG A 70 -17.45 -5.24 1.79
N LEU A 71 -17.41 -5.25 3.12
CA LEU A 71 -18.54 -4.86 3.95
C LEU A 71 -18.68 -3.34 4.03
N ALA A 72 -17.57 -2.61 4.10
CA ALA A 72 -17.56 -1.14 4.16
C ALA A 72 -18.15 -0.47 2.90
N VAL A 73 -18.12 -1.15 1.74
CA VAL A 73 -18.77 -0.66 0.50
C VAL A 73 -20.14 -1.26 0.23
N SER A 74 -20.59 -2.24 1.04
CA SER A 74 -21.87 -2.93 0.86
C SER A 74 -23.03 -1.94 0.93
N GLY A 75 -23.90 -1.93 -0.10
CA GLY A 75 -24.99 -0.97 -0.22
C GLY A 75 -24.59 0.40 -0.80
N THR A 76 -23.35 0.56 -1.30
CA THR A 76 -22.90 1.79 -1.97
C THR A 76 -22.38 1.53 -3.40
N ASP A 77 -22.35 2.57 -4.23
CA ASP A 77 -21.74 2.53 -5.58
C ASP A 77 -20.18 2.56 -5.55
N LYS A 78 -19.56 2.38 -4.38
CA LYS A 78 -18.10 2.44 -4.22
C LYS A 78 -17.44 1.09 -4.53
N ASN A 79 -16.14 1.14 -4.80
CA ASN A 79 -15.28 -0.04 -4.94
C ASN A 79 -14.41 -0.18 -3.69
N GLU A 80 -14.18 -1.41 -3.23
CA GLU A 80 -13.38 -1.78 -2.05
C GLU A 80 -12.02 -1.08 -2.05
N TYR A 81 -11.33 -1.11 -3.20
CA TYR A 81 -10.02 -0.49 -3.37
C TYR A 81 -10.08 1.03 -3.25
N ASN A 82 -11.13 1.66 -3.78
CA ASN A 82 -11.28 3.12 -3.70
C ASN A 82 -11.56 3.58 -2.26
N GLU A 83 -12.29 2.78 -1.47
CA GLU A 83 -12.53 3.11 -0.07
C GLU A 83 -11.26 2.94 0.77
N ALA A 84 -10.50 1.87 0.55
CA ALA A 84 -9.18 1.67 1.17
C ALA A 84 -8.20 2.81 0.81
N VAL A 85 -8.15 3.23 -0.47
CA VAL A 85 -7.35 4.39 -0.91
C VAL A 85 -7.82 5.67 -0.21
N SER A 86 -9.13 5.87 -0.08
CA SER A 86 -9.71 7.06 0.56
C SER A 86 -9.31 7.16 2.03
N TYR A 87 -9.48 6.07 2.79
CA TYR A 87 -9.10 5.99 4.21
C TYR A 87 -7.61 6.22 4.40
N ASN A 88 -6.76 5.44 3.73
CA ASN A 88 -5.30 5.48 3.93
C ASN A 88 -4.68 6.82 3.50
N LYS A 89 -5.24 7.46 2.47
CA LYS A 89 -4.81 8.80 2.05
C LYS A 89 -5.16 9.89 3.07
N LEU A 90 -6.22 9.70 3.86
CA LEU A 90 -6.61 10.63 4.92
C LEU A 90 -5.77 10.42 6.18
N ASN A 91 -5.59 9.15 6.59
CA ASN A 91 -5.14 8.80 7.94
C ASN A 91 -3.68 8.31 8.03
N ALA A 92 -3.15 7.68 6.99
CA ALA A 92 -1.85 6.98 7.02
C ALA A 92 -0.72 7.74 6.31
N LEU A 93 -0.96 8.95 5.80
CA LEU A 93 0.07 9.77 5.14
C LEU A 93 0.68 10.79 6.09
N GLN A 94 2.01 10.91 6.06
CA GLN A 94 2.77 11.88 6.83
C GLN A 94 3.74 12.68 5.95
N GLY A 95 4.19 13.83 6.48
CA GLY A 95 5.08 14.76 5.77
C GLY A 95 4.37 15.63 4.73
N GLU A 96 5.15 16.53 4.12
CA GLU A 96 4.70 17.48 3.11
C GLU A 96 5.45 17.29 1.79
N TYR A 97 4.88 17.76 0.68
CA TYR A 97 5.51 17.63 -0.65
C TYR A 97 6.85 18.39 -0.70
N PRO A 98 7.97 17.77 -1.15
CA PRO A 98 8.10 16.50 -1.86
C PRO A 98 8.43 15.27 -0.99
N ASN A 99 8.46 15.39 0.33
CA ASN A 99 8.84 14.35 1.29
C ASN A 99 7.61 13.73 1.97
N ILE A 100 6.68 13.21 1.17
CA ILE A 100 5.50 12.49 1.66
C ILE A 100 5.88 11.00 1.83
N SER A 101 5.64 10.45 3.02
CA SER A 101 5.78 9.01 3.32
C SER A 101 4.50 8.42 3.90
N LEU A 102 4.48 7.09 4.04
CA LEU A 102 3.44 6.35 4.73
C LEU A 102 3.84 6.17 6.21
N ASP A 103 2.85 6.22 7.09
CA ASP A 103 2.93 5.75 8.48
C ASP A 103 2.23 4.38 8.56
N TYR A 104 3.04 3.31 8.59
CA TYR A 104 2.56 1.93 8.59
C TYR A 104 1.65 1.61 9.79
N THR A 105 1.83 2.28 10.94
CA THR A 105 1.02 2.04 12.13
C THR A 105 -0.44 2.46 11.97
N LYS A 106 -0.73 3.36 11.01
CA LYS A 106 -2.06 3.90 10.71
C LYS A 106 -2.68 3.33 9.43
N VAL A 107 -2.01 2.41 8.75
CA VAL A 107 -2.53 1.77 7.54
C VAL A 107 -3.66 0.82 7.90
N LEU A 108 -4.78 0.93 7.17
CA LEU A 108 -5.92 0.04 7.31
C LEU A 108 -6.11 -0.80 6.04
N VAL A 109 -6.10 -2.11 6.21
CA VAL A 109 -6.22 -3.14 5.15
C VAL A 109 -7.61 -3.79 5.16
N SER A 110 -8.29 -3.81 6.31
CA SER A 110 -9.67 -4.27 6.45
C SER A 110 -10.47 -3.34 7.36
N MET A 111 -11.78 -3.23 7.10
CA MET A 111 -12.67 -2.36 7.85
C MET A 111 -14.00 -3.06 8.16
N GLY A 112 -14.39 -3.11 9.43
CA GLY A 112 -15.62 -3.72 9.89
C GLY A 112 -15.73 -3.88 11.41
N ASP A 113 -16.86 -4.42 11.86
CA ASP A 113 -17.33 -4.34 13.23
C ASP A 113 -16.89 -5.50 14.16
N LEU A 114 -16.15 -6.51 13.67
CA LEU A 114 -15.67 -7.59 14.55
C LEU A 114 -14.60 -7.07 15.52
N PRO A 115 -14.51 -7.64 16.74
CA PRO A 115 -13.45 -7.31 17.69
C PRO A 115 -12.07 -7.53 17.05
N VAL A 116 -11.20 -6.53 17.17
CA VAL A 116 -9.84 -6.55 16.59
C VAL A 116 -8.89 -7.53 17.32
N ALA A 117 -7.70 -7.75 16.78
CA ALA A 117 -6.65 -8.51 17.47
C ALA A 117 -6.12 -7.74 18.69
N VAL A 118 -5.94 -8.45 19.80
CA VAL A 118 -5.37 -7.92 21.05
C VAL A 118 -3.90 -8.29 21.08
N ASN A 119 -3.05 -7.31 21.38
CA ASN A 119 -1.58 -7.46 21.50
C ASN A 119 -0.93 -8.35 20.41
N PRO A 120 -1.18 -8.09 19.11
CA PRO A 120 -0.58 -8.89 18.06
C PRO A 120 0.93 -8.66 17.97
N ALA A 121 1.67 -9.74 17.79
CA ALA A 121 3.12 -9.76 17.65
C ALA A 121 3.55 -10.68 16.50
N ILE A 122 4.76 -10.46 15.98
CA ILE A 122 5.36 -11.26 14.91
C ILE A 122 6.77 -11.72 15.29
N SER A 123 7.12 -12.93 14.89
CA SER A 123 8.47 -13.51 15.04
C SER A 123 8.85 -14.26 13.77
N GLN A 124 10.15 -14.27 13.46
CA GLN A 124 10.70 -15.00 12.31
C GLN A 124 11.38 -16.28 12.80
N ASN A 125 11.11 -17.41 12.15
CA ASN A 125 11.78 -18.67 12.43
C ASN A 125 13.27 -18.60 12.05
N ALA A 126 14.11 -19.44 12.67
CA ALA A 126 15.56 -19.42 12.48
C ALA A 126 16.01 -19.59 11.01
N ASP A 127 15.21 -20.32 10.20
CA ASP A 127 15.46 -20.53 8.77
C ASP A 127 15.06 -19.31 7.89
N GLY A 128 14.48 -18.27 8.47
CA GLY A 128 14.06 -17.03 7.79
C GLY A 128 12.80 -17.14 6.92
N ASN A 129 12.38 -18.34 6.52
CA ASN A 129 11.34 -18.58 5.52
C ASN A 129 9.90 -18.59 6.07
N GLU A 130 9.72 -18.52 7.39
CA GLU A 130 8.41 -18.55 8.05
C GLU A 130 8.32 -17.43 9.08
N ILE A 131 7.18 -16.72 9.07
CA ILE A 131 6.83 -15.69 10.04
C ILE A 131 5.63 -16.20 10.85
N GLU A 132 5.81 -16.38 12.16
CA GLU A 132 4.72 -16.68 13.09
C GLU A 132 4.09 -15.35 13.53
N PHE A 133 2.76 -15.29 13.43
CA PHE A 133 1.93 -14.28 14.05
C PHE A 133 1.37 -14.87 15.33
N SER A 134 1.41 -14.11 16.42
CA SER A 134 0.73 -14.43 17.66
C SER A 134 -0.19 -13.28 18.07
N TRP A 135 -1.27 -13.60 18.77
CA TRP A 135 -2.19 -12.62 19.32
C TRP A 135 -2.80 -13.15 20.62
N GLU A 136 -3.18 -12.24 21.50
CA GLU A 136 -3.84 -12.60 22.75
C GLU A 136 -5.29 -13.02 22.47
N VAL A 137 -5.70 -14.14 23.09
CA VAL A 137 -7.08 -14.63 23.10
C VAL A 137 -7.65 -14.30 24.50
N PRO A 138 -8.49 -13.26 24.64
CA PRO A 138 -9.05 -12.90 25.94
C PRO A 138 -9.90 -14.04 26.51
N ALA A 139 -9.82 -14.29 27.82
CA ALA A 139 -10.62 -15.32 28.49
C ALA A 139 -12.14 -15.06 28.36
N ASP A 140 -12.54 -13.79 28.26
CA ASP A 140 -13.93 -13.36 28.08
C ASP A 140 -14.39 -13.36 26.61
N LEU A 141 -13.59 -13.89 25.67
CA LEU A 141 -13.97 -13.99 24.26
C LEU A 141 -15.16 -14.94 24.11
N SER A 142 -16.29 -14.41 23.67
CA SER A 142 -17.48 -15.21 23.41
C SER A 142 -17.23 -16.26 22.33
N TYR A 143 -17.64 -17.51 22.59
CA TYR A 143 -17.57 -18.68 21.68
C TYR A 143 -18.03 -18.42 20.22
N GLN A 144 -18.84 -17.37 19.99
CA GLN A 144 -19.24 -16.96 18.64
C GLN A 144 -18.10 -16.42 17.76
N TYR A 145 -16.94 -16.10 18.35
CA TYR A 145 -15.75 -15.57 17.69
C TYR A 145 -14.62 -16.61 17.56
N ASP A 146 -14.69 -17.75 18.25
CA ASP A 146 -13.64 -18.78 18.23
C ASP A 146 -13.37 -19.34 16.83
N ASN A 147 -14.42 -19.38 16.00
CA ASN A 147 -14.36 -19.84 14.62
C ASN A 147 -14.09 -18.69 13.61
N ASP A 148 -13.85 -17.46 14.06
CA ASP A 148 -13.32 -16.42 13.18
C ASP A 148 -11.93 -16.86 12.69
N ARG A 149 -11.62 -16.58 11.43
CA ARG A 149 -10.35 -16.89 10.77
C ARG A 149 -9.43 -15.68 10.80
N ALA A 150 -8.15 -15.90 11.07
CA ALA A 150 -7.15 -14.87 10.86
C ALA A 150 -7.02 -14.53 9.37
N MET A 151 -6.90 -13.24 9.06
CA MET A 151 -6.49 -12.75 7.75
C MET A 151 -5.23 -11.90 7.95
N LEU A 152 -4.12 -12.41 7.42
CA LEU A 152 -2.77 -11.90 7.62
C LEU A 152 -2.24 -11.23 6.36
N MET A 153 -1.43 -10.20 6.53
CA MET A 153 -0.71 -9.53 5.45
C MET A 153 0.67 -9.09 5.94
N ILE A 154 1.69 -9.40 5.14
CA ILE A 154 3.04 -8.84 5.25
C ILE A 154 3.29 -7.99 4.02
N TYR A 155 3.71 -6.74 4.20
CA TYR A 155 4.18 -5.86 3.14
C TYR A 155 5.69 -5.64 3.24
N PHE A 156 6.38 -5.67 2.10
CA PHE A 156 7.82 -5.40 2.00
C PHE A 156 8.06 -4.03 1.36
N PRO A 157 8.37 -2.96 2.11
CA PRO A 157 8.49 -1.61 1.56
C PRO A 157 9.57 -1.43 0.49
N THR A 158 10.69 -2.17 0.60
CA THR A 158 11.79 -2.14 -0.38
C THR A 158 11.34 -2.68 -1.74
N LEU A 159 10.68 -3.84 -1.72
CA LEU A 159 10.28 -4.60 -2.90
C LEU A 159 8.94 -4.15 -3.50
N LYS A 160 8.08 -3.54 -2.67
CA LYS A 160 6.70 -3.14 -3.01
C LYS A 160 5.80 -4.33 -3.39
N VAL A 161 6.03 -5.45 -2.69
CA VAL A 161 5.29 -6.70 -2.80
C VAL A 161 4.66 -7.00 -1.44
N SER A 162 3.59 -7.80 -1.42
CA SER A 162 2.95 -8.28 -0.20
C SER A 162 2.67 -9.78 -0.25
N CYS A 163 3.02 -10.50 0.82
CA CYS A 163 2.56 -11.85 1.08
C CYS A 163 1.32 -11.79 1.98
N TYR A 164 0.35 -12.67 1.81
CA TYR A 164 -0.88 -12.64 2.61
C TYR A 164 -1.50 -14.03 2.76
N HIS A 165 -2.27 -14.21 3.84
CA HIS A 165 -3.10 -15.38 4.10
C HIS A 165 -4.54 -14.91 4.32
N LEU A 166 -5.47 -15.31 3.44
CA LEU A 166 -6.87 -14.84 3.51
C LEU A 166 -7.75 -15.68 4.44
N ILE A 167 -7.37 -16.93 4.70
CA ILE A 167 -8.11 -17.89 5.52
C ILE A 167 -7.09 -18.64 6.38
N GLY A 168 -6.65 -17.99 7.45
CA GLY A 168 -5.68 -18.51 8.39
C GLY A 168 -6.24 -19.45 9.45
N SER A 169 -5.44 -19.66 10.49
CA SER A 169 -5.86 -20.35 11.72
C SER A 169 -7.08 -19.69 12.36
N LYS A 170 -7.78 -20.46 13.21
CA LYS A 170 -8.89 -19.93 13.99
C LYS A 170 -8.39 -18.93 15.03
N ARG A 171 -9.21 -17.94 15.36
CA ARG A 171 -8.95 -16.93 16.38
C ARG A 171 -8.59 -17.56 17.74
N ALA A 172 -9.25 -18.67 18.10
CA ALA A 172 -8.99 -19.41 19.33
C ALA A 172 -7.63 -20.14 19.38
N GLU A 173 -6.92 -20.30 18.25
CA GLU A 173 -5.57 -20.90 18.24
C GLU A 173 -4.49 -19.94 18.75
N GLY A 174 -4.77 -18.62 18.78
CA GLY A 174 -3.84 -17.58 19.29
C GLY A 174 -2.61 -17.32 18.41
N LYS A 175 -2.44 -18.08 17.32
CA LYS A 175 -1.31 -17.97 16.40
C LYS A 175 -1.60 -18.54 15.01
N ASP A 176 -0.79 -18.14 14.03
CA ASP A 176 -0.78 -18.63 12.64
C ASP A 176 0.61 -18.40 12.03
N THR A 177 0.97 -19.14 10.99
CA THR A 177 2.28 -19.02 10.31
C THR A 177 2.12 -18.78 8.82
N ILE A 178 2.84 -17.79 8.30
CA ILE A 178 2.91 -17.53 6.86
C ILE A 178 4.32 -17.82 6.32
N ARG A 179 4.37 -18.57 5.22
CA ARG A 179 5.60 -18.80 4.46
C ARG A 179 5.91 -17.61 3.57
N ILE A 180 7.17 -17.19 3.57
CA ILE A 180 7.72 -16.16 2.69
C ILE A 180 8.85 -16.76 1.87
N ASP A 181 9.05 -16.23 0.66
CA ASP A 181 10.17 -16.67 -0.18
C ASP A 181 11.51 -16.33 0.49
N ALA A 182 12.50 -17.23 0.38
CA ALA A 182 13.83 -17.03 0.97
C ALA A 182 14.52 -15.73 0.50
N ALA A 183 14.18 -15.26 -0.71
CA ALA A 183 14.62 -13.98 -1.25
C ALA A 183 14.05 -12.73 -0.53
N HIS A 184 13.10 -12.91 0.40
CA HIS A 184 12.44 -11.86 1.16
C HIS A 184 12.74 -11.95 2.66
N ALA A 185 13.38 -13.04 3.12
CA ALA A 185 13.64 -13.32 4.53
C ALA A 185 14.45 -12.21 5.25
N GLY A 186 15.39 -11.55 4.56
CA GLY A 186 16.21 -10.46 5.12
C GLY A 186 15.68 -9.05 4.84
N GLU A 187 14.58 -8.90 4.11
CA GLU A 187 14.01 -7.60 3.77
C GLU A 187 13.17 -7.03 4.91
N ARG A 188 13.12 -5.70 5.01
CA ARG A 188 12.23 -5.01 5.95
C ARG A 188 10.79 -5.40 5.63
N MET A 189 10.04 -5.77 6.66
CA MET A 189 8.66 -6.20 6.53
C MET A 189 7.75 -5.51 7.56
N GLU A 190 6.53 -5.19 7.14
CA GLU A 190 5.49 -4.50 7.90
C GLU A 190 4.24 -5.40 7.92
N ALA A 191 3.79 -5.81 9.11
CA ALA A 191 2.76 -6.85 9.24
C ALA A 191 1.43 -6.32 9.77
N TYR A 192 0.34 -6.92 9.28
CA TYR A 192 -1.03 -6.59 9.65
C TYR A 192 -1.84 -7.87 9.87
N ILE A 193 -2.70 -7.82 10.87
CA ILE A 193 -3.65 -8.89 11.22
C ILE A 193 -5.07 -8.33 11.25
N SER A 194 -6.02 -9.16 10.86
CA SER A 194 -7.45 -8.92 10.93
C SER A 194 -8.19 -10.24 11.12
N PHE A 195 -9.46 -10.21 11.48
CA PHE A 195 -10.30 -11.40 11.53
C PHE A 195 -11.45 -11.32 10.53
N ILE A 196 -11.77 -12.46 9.93
CA ILE A 196 -12.94 -12.66 9.08
C ILE A 196 -13.74 -13.84 9.62
N LYS A 197 -15.05 -13.66 9.80
CA LYS A 197 -15.92 -14.76 10.24
C LYS A 197 -15.90 -15.88 9.21
N ASP A 198 -15.96 -17.15 9.62
CA ASP A 198 -15.91 -18.32 8.71
C ASP A 198 -16.93 -18.23 7.54
N ASN A 199 -18.10 -17.61 7.80
CA ASN A 199 -19.14 -17.31 6.80
C ASN A 199 -18.80 -16.18 5.79
N GLY A 200 -17.68 -15.49 5.92
CA GLY A 200 -17.27 -14.33 5.09
C GLY A 200 -18.15 -13.08 5.19
N LYS A 201 -19.07 -13.02 6.16
CA LYS A 201 -20.10 -11.96 6.31
C LYS A 201 -19.75 -10.84 7.29
N GLN A 202 -18.71 -11.03 8.12
CA GLN A 202 -18.25 -10.05 9.11
C GLN A 202 -16.71 -10.04 9.09
N VAL A 203 -16.12 -8.86 9.27
CA VAL A 203 -14.67 -8.58 9.23
C VAL A 203 -14.34 -7.62 10.36
N SER A 204 -13.12 -7.70 10.91
CA SER A 204 -12.59 -6.70 11.86
C SER A 204 -11.85 -5.59 11.14
N ASN A 205 -11.68 -4.44 11.81
CA ASN A 205 -10.59 -3.52 11.46
C ASN A 205 -9.24 -4.25 11.54
N SER A 206 -8.30 -3.92 10.66
CA SER A 206 -6.94 -4.46 10.69
C SER A 206 -6.08 -3.75 11.74
N VAL A 207 -5.24 -4.50 12.44
CA VAL A 207 -4.26 -4.00 13.41
C VAL A 207 -2.85 -4.23 12.88
N TYR A 208 -1.96 -3.27 13.09
CA TYR A 208 -0.54 -3.40 12.83
C TYR A 208 0.10 -4.35 13.87
N ALA A 209 0.70 -5.45 13.40
CA ALA A 209 1.27 -6.52 14.24
C ALA A 209 2.79 -6.34 14.52
N GLY A 210 3.43 -5.36 13.86
CA GLY A 210 4.84 -5.06 14.05
C GLY A 210 5.64 -4.98 12.74
N SER A 211 6.94 -4.79 12.89
CA SER A 211 7.92 -4.85 11.78
C SER A 211 9.09 -5.74 12.16
N LEU A 212 9.66 -6.43 11.18
CA LEU A 212 10.91 -7.19 11.30
C LEU A 212 11.90 -6.70 10.26
N ASN A 213 13.20 -6.91 10.51
CA ASN A 213 14.32 -6.42 9.69
C ASN A 213 14.28 -4.91 9.41
N THR A 214 13.58 -4.15 10.25
CA THR A 214 13.77 -2.70 10.33
C THR A 214 15.21 -2.46 10.77
N SER A 215 16.03 -1.87 9.90
CA SER A 215 17.39 -1.42 10.21
C SER A 215 17.34 -0.27 11.21
N ALA A 216 17.16 -0.63 12.49
CA ALA A 216 17.12 0.28 13.60
C ALA A 216 18.51 0.90 13.81
N LYS A 217 18.66 2.10 13.26
CA LYS A 217 19.48 3.23 13.72
C LYS A 217 20.70 2.91 14.60
N ILE A 218 21.86 3.34 14.11
CA ILE A 218 23.03 3.68 14.94
C ILE A 218 22.60 4.71 16.01
N SER A 219 22.33 4.30 17.26
CA SER A 219 22.14 5.24 18.37
C SER A 219 22.28 4.68 19.81
N ASP A 220 22.87 3.50 20.05
CA ASP A 220 23.03 2.96 21.42
C ASP A 220 24.50 2.75 21.91
N GLU A 221 25.51 3.12 21.12
CA GLU A 221 26.94 3.01 21.52
C GLU A 221 27.70 4.35 21.58
N ILE A 222 27.20 5.36 22.31
CA ILE A 222 28.06 6.45 22.82
C ILE A 222 27.70 6.82 24.27
N LYS A 223 27.94 5.90 25.22
CA LYS A 223 28.20 6.22 26.65
C LYS A 223 29.11 5.20 27.35
N SER A 224 30.40 5.18 27.02
CA SER A 224 31.45 5.07 28.04
C SER A 224 32.68 5.86 27.58
N GLY A 225 33.34 6.57 28.49
CA GLY A 225 34.23 7.66 28.13
C GLY A 225 35.70 7.28 27.98
N LYS A 226 36.46 8.18 27.35
CA LYS A 226 37.84 8.46 27.75
C LYS A 226 38.19 9.91 27.46
N GLU A 227 38.41 10.68 28.53
CA GLU A 227 39.19 11.91 28.43
C GLU A 227 40.63 11.54 28.05
N VAL A 228 41.20 12.25 27.08
CA VAL A 228 42.65 12.44 26.99
C VAL A 228 42.90 13.92 26.74
N LYS A 229 43.46 14.60 27.74
CA LYS A 229 44.02 15.94 27.58
C LYS A 229 45.38 15.83 26.89
N VAL A 230 45.56 16.51 25.77
CA VAL A 230 46.86 17.12 25.39
C VAL A 230 46.57 18.52 24.85
N SER A 231 47.41 19.47 25.23
CA SER A 231 47.29 20.90 24.99
C SER A 231 48.10 21.36 23.77
N ASP A 232 48.01 22.67 23.52
CA ASP A 232 48.95 23.50 22.76
C ASP A 232 48.80 23.46 21.23
N GLN A 233 48.25 24.55 20.65
CA GLN A 233 49.01 25.65 19.99
C GLN A 233 49.47 25.23 18.56
N GLU A 234 49.27 26.02 17.49
CA GLU A 234 49.50 27.46 17.36
C GLU A 234 49.08 28.01 15.95
N ARG A 235 49.11 29.35 15.75
CA ARG A 235 49.27 30.10 14.46
C ARG A 235 48.22 29.87 13.32
N ASN A 236 47.13 30.64 13.20
CA ASN A 236 47.00 32.09 12.85
C ASN A 236 47.41 32.49 11.41
N LYS A 237 46.66 33.45 10.79
CA LYS A 237 46.77 34.07 9.43
C LYS A 237 46.26 33.19 8.27
N ASN A 238 45.74 33.64 7.12
CA ASN A 238 45.27 34.92 6.51
C ASN A 238 44.47 34.52 5.22
N GLU A 239 43.61 35.29 4.53
CA GLU A 239 42.95 36.61 4.68
C GLU A 239 41.77 36.74 3.65
N LYS A 240 41.07 37.88 3.63
CA LYS A 240 40.39 38.54 2.47
C LYS A 240 39.45 37.76 1.52
N ALA A 241 38.19 38.19 1.47
CA ALA A 241 37.38 38.21 0.24
C ALA A 241 37.87 39.33 -0.73
N PRO A 242 37.50 39.34 -2.02
CA PRO A 242 36.17 39.84 -2.39
C PRO A 242 35.45 39.14 -3.57
N ASP A 243 34.13 39.32 -3.57
CA ASP A 243 33.18 39.53 -4.68
C ASP A 243 33.60 39.29 -6.15
N MET A 244 32.81 38.49 -6.90
CA MET A 244 32.31 38.86 -8.25
C MET A 244 31.43 37.78 -8.91
N GLY A 245 30.37 38.24 -9.59
CA GLY A 245 30.08 37.79 -10.97
C GLY A 245 29.23 36.54 -11.18
N ALA A 246 27.93 36.73 -11.38
CA ALA A 246 27.03 35.71 -11.91
C ALA A 246 27.43 35.25 -13.33
N LYS A 247 27.24 33.94 -13.64
CA LYS A 247 27.05 33.46 -15.02
C LYS A 247 26.05 32.30 -15.09
N ARG A 248 25.17 32.37 -16.08
CA ARG A 248 24.25 31.30 -16.48
C ARG A 248 25.04 30.08 -16.96
N ALA A 249 24.53 28.88 -16.68
CA ALA A 249 24.87 27.68 -17.42
C ALA A 249 23.59 26.92 -17.75
N ASP A 250 23.33 26.71 -19.04
CA ASP A 250 22.26 25.84 -19.51
C ASP A 250 22.52 24.39 -19.12
N LYS A 251 21.46 23.68 -18.71
CA LYS A 251 21.41 22.21 -18.83
C LYS A 251 20.02 21.76 -19.26
N ALA A 252 19.88 21.60 -20.57
CA ALA A 252 18.79 20.86 -21.18
C ALA A 252 19.12 19.36 -21.14
N SER A 253 18.55 18.61 -20.20
CA SER A 253 18.40 17.15 -20.28
C SER A 253 17.48 16.65 -19.17
N ASP A 254 16.17 16.67 -19.40
CA ASP A 254 15.22 15.75 -18.74
C ASP A 254 13.88 15.73 -19.48
N ARG A 255 13.89 15.01 -20.61
CA ARG A 255 12.68 14.53 -21.28
C ARG A 255 12.88 13.06 -21.60
N LEU A 256 12.35 12.18 -20.75
CA LEU A 256 11.84 10.86 -21.13
C LEU A 256 11.07 10.24 -19.94
N PHE A 257 10.27 9.21 -20.22
CA PHE A 257 9.51 8.41 -19.25
C PHE A 257 8.42 9.08 -18.39
N CYS A 258 7.30 9.41 -19.06
CA CYS A 258 5.97 9.26 -18.46
C CYS A 258 4.89 9.06 -19.54
N ARG A 259 4.90 7.89 -20.21
CA ARG A 259 3.77 7.37 -21.00
C ARG A 259 3.87 5.85 -21.19
N ASN A 260 2.71 5.23 -21.35
CA ASN A 260 2.47 3.82 -21.68
C ASN A 260 2.65 2.80 -20.55
N SER A 261 1.71 2.81 -19.60
CA SER A 261 1.21 1.56 -19.02
C SER A 261 0.32 0.85 -20.07
N ALA A 262 0.92 0.04 -20.94
CA ALA A 262 0.21 -0.92 -21.76
C ALA A 262 0.30 -2.29 -21.05
N ILE A 263 -0.84 -2.80 -20.58
CA ILE A 263 -0.92 -4.13 -19.98
C ILE A 263 -0.98 -5.13 -21.14
N ASP A 264 0.07 -5.93 -21.33
CA ASP A 264 0.07 -6.99 -22.33
C ASP A 264 -0.67 -8.22 -21.78
N LEU A 265 -1.92 -8.39 -22.19
CA LEU A 265 -2.71 -9.60 -21.93
C LEU A 265 -2.30 -10.71 -22.90
N ARG A 266 -1.20 -11.40 -22.60
CA ARG A 266 -0.79 -12.64 -23.27
C ARG A 266 -0.18 -13.65 -22.31
N LEU A 267 -1.02 -14.33 -21.52
CA LEU A 267 -0.73 -15.65 -20.93
C LEU A 267 -1.98 -16.28 -20.29
N LEU A 268 -3.01 -16.58 -21.09
CA LEU A 268 -4.00 -17.63 -20.75
C LEU A 268 -4.77 -18.11 -21.99
N ASN A 269 -4.63 -19.42 -22.29
CA ASN A 269 -5.56 -20.34 -22.99
C ASN A 269 -4.89 -21.24 -24.05
N PHE A 270 -4.48 -22.44 -23.66
CA PHE A 270 -4.86 -23.76 -24.27
C PHE A 270 -4.15 -24.86 -23.45
N VAL A 271 -4.77 -25.55 -22.50
CA VAL A 271 -5.78 -26.62 -22.64
C VAL A 271 -5.24 -27.89 -23.32
N LEU A 272 -4.99 -28.91 -22.49
CA LEU A 272 -5.02 -30.35 -22.75
C LEU A 272 -4.25 -30.95 -23.96
N ARG A 273 -3.22 -31.73 -23.64
CA ARG A 273 -3.03 -33.04 -24.27
C ARG A 273 -2.87 -34.14 -23.23
N PHE A 274 -3.77 -35.11 -23.29
CA PHE A 274 -3.66 -36.42 -22.65
C PHE A 274 -2.42 -37.15 -23.17
N THR A 275 -1.71 -37.84 -22.29
CA THR A 275 -0.91 -39.02 -22.63
C THR A 275 -1.35 -40.16 -21.71
N ALA A 276 -2.23 -41.03 -22.23
CA ALA A 276 -2.55 -42.29 -21.58
C ALA A 276 -1.42 -43.31 -21.84
N PRO A 277 -1.13 -44.23 -20.90
CA PRO A 277 -0.27 -45.38 -21.18
C PRO A 277 -1.00 -46.40 -22.06
N ALA A 278 -0.25 -47.05 -22.96
CA ALA A 278 -0.75 -48.17 -23.77
C ALA A 278 -0.73 -49.49 -22.97
N PRO A 279 -1.59 -50.47 -23.30
CA PRO A 279 -1.70 -51.72 -22.56
C PRO A 279 -0.63 -52.75 -22.95
N GLY A 280 -0.32 -53.61 -21.98
CA GLY A 280 0.23 -54.96 -22.13
C GLY A 280 -0.56 -55.92 -21.25
#